data_AF-A0AAN5PGY7-F1
#
_entry.id   AF-A0AAN5PGY7-F1
#
_cell.length_a   1.000
_cell.length_b   1.000
_cell.length_c   1.000
_cell.angle_alpha   90.00
_cell.angle_beta   90.00
_cell.angle_gamma   90.00
#
_symmetry.space_group_name_H-M   'P 1'
#
loop_
_entity.id
_entity.type
_entity.pdbx_description
1 polymer ?
#
loop_
_entity_poly.entity_id
_entity_poly.type
_entity_poly.pdbx_seq_one_letter_code
_entity_poly.pdbx_strand_id
1 'polypeptide(L)' 'MNNKTNWVIIGRFGRPHGIKGFVTVHSFTDPADNILRYNDWHVFLNKQWQPLKLLTIEVRSKAI' A
#
# COMPACT_ATOMS: atom_id res chain seq x y z
N MET A 1 24.09 -12.53 -14.10
CA MET A 1 23.95 -11.71 -12.88
C MET A 1 22.54 -11.90 -12.35
N ASN A 2 22.36 -12.72 -11.32
CA ASN A 2 21.04 -12.95 -10.72
C ASN A 2 20.69 -11.76 -9.84
N ASN A 3 20.09 -10.73 -10.42
CA ASN A 3 19.47 -9.65 -9.66
C ASN A 3 18.25 -10.21 -8.93
N LYS A 4 18.47 -10.79 -7.74
CA LYS A 4 17.38 -11.02 -6.79
C LYS A 4 16.89 -9.64 -6.36
N THR A 5 15.80 -9.19 -6.97
CA THR A 5 15.05 -8.03 -6.51
C THR A 5 14.48 -8.38 -5.13
N ASN A 6 15.19 -7.95 -4.08
CA ASN A 6 14.76 -8.10 -2.71
C ASN A 6 13.68 -7.05 -2.43
N TRP A 7 12.43 -7.45 -2.61
CA TRP A 7 11.28 -6.61 -2.26
C TRP A 7 11.13 -6.53 -0.74
N VAL A 8 10.77 -5.34 -0.25
CA VAL A 8 10.43 -5.10 1.14
C VAL A 8 8.95 -4.77 1.23
N ILE A 9 8.24 -5.43 2.16
CA ILE A 9 6.83 -5.15 2.40
C ILE A 9 6.73 -3.90 3.28
N ILE A 10 6.18 -2.83 2.72
CA ILE A 10 6.04 -1.53 3.41
C ILE A 10 4.63 -1.27 3.95
N GLY A 11 3.68 -2.18 3.71
CA GLY A 11 2.33 -2.06 4.23
C GLY A 11 1.43 -3.25 3.89
N ARG A 12 0.19 -3.19 4.38
CA ARG A 12 -0.83 -4.23 4.20
C ARG A 12 -2.21 -3.60 3.98
N PHE A 13 -2.99 -4.17 3.07
CA PHE A 13 -4.42 -3.85 2.97
C PHE A 13 -5.20 -4.38 4.18
N GLY A 14 -6.07 -3.53 4.70
CA GLY A 14 -6.95 -3.81 5.83
C GLY A 14 -8.39 -4.05 5.39
N ARG A 15 -9.31 -3.49 6.18
CA ARG A 15 -10.76 -3.62 5.94
C ARG A 15 -11.20 -2.72 4.79
N PRO A 16 -12.24 -3.12 4.03
CA PRO A 16 -12.98 -2.22 3.16
C PRO A 16 -13.51 -1.00 3.93
N HIS A 17 -13.60 0.13 3.26
CA HIS A 17 -14.03 1.41 3.83
C HIS A 17 -15.14 2.04 2.98
N GLY A 18 -16.35 2.08 3.55
CA GLY A 18 -17.53 2.65 2.89
C GLY A 18 -17.98 1.86 1.65
N ILE A 19 -18.77 2.52 0.79
CA ILE A 19 -19.36 1.93 -0.42
C ILE A 19 -18.64 2.31 -1.72
N LYS A 20 -17.66 3.22 -1.65
CA LYS A 20 -16.92 3.74 -2.82
C LYS A 20 -15.75 2.86 -3.23
N GLY A 21 -15.61 1.68 -2.62
CA GLY A 21 -14.52 0.74 -2.91
C GLY A 21 -13.17 1.11 -2.28
N PHE A 22 -13.14 2.00 -1.28
CA PHE A 22 -11.90 2.26 -0.55
C PHE A 22 -11.51 1.06 0.31
N VAL A 23 -10.21 0.90 0.52
CA VAL A 23 -9.64 -0.11 1.42
C VAL A 23 -8.63 0.59 2.30
N THR A 24 -8.67 0.32 3.60
CA THR A 24 -7.68 0.86 4.54
C THR A 24 -6.29 0.29 4.24
N VAL A 25 -5.25 1.10 4.38
CA VAL A 25 -3.85 0.66 4.25
C VAL A 25 -3.17 0.85 5.59
N HIS A 26 -2.59 -0.21 6.12
CA HIS A 26 -1.72 -0.16 7.29
C HIS A 26 -0.29 0.02 6.79
N SER A 27 0.28 1.20 7.03
CA SER A 27 1.67 1.50 6.68
C SER A 27 2.63 0.96 7.74
N PHE A 28 3.76 0.41 7.28
CA PHE A 28 4.89 0.02 8.12
C PHE A 28 6.06 1.01 8.02
N THR A 29 5.89 2.10 7.28
CA THR A 29 6.88 3.16 7.19
C THR A 29 6.80 4.08 8.40
N ASP A 30 7.91 4.75 8.71
CA ASP A 30 7.95 5.81 9.71
C ASP A 30 8.50 7.10 9.06
N PRO A 31 7.74 8.20 9.01
CA PRO A 31 6.32 8.33 9.36
C PRO A 31 5.37 7.51 8.46
N ALA A 32 4.14 7.24 8.92
CA ALA A 32 3.20 6.32 8.27
C ALA A 32 2.77 6.77 6.85
N ASP A 33 2.74 8.07 6.58
CA ASP A 33 2.41 8.66 5.28
C ASP A 33 3.51 8.49 4.23
N ASN A 34 4.74 8.11 4.63
CA ASN A 34 5.84 7.88 3.68
C ASN A 34 5.54 6.77 2.66
N ILE A 35 4.65 5.82 2.97
CA ILE A 35 4.17 4.82 2.00
C ILE A 35 3.59 5.46 0.73
N LEU A 36 3.05 6.67 0.83
CA LEU A 36 2.45 7.42 -0.29
C LEU A 36 3.50 8.06 -1.21
N ARG A 37 4.77 8.12 -0.79
CA ARG A 37 5.87 8.65 -1.62
C ARG A 37 6.33 7.64 -2.68
N TYR A 38 5.93 6.37 -2.55
CA TYR A 38 6.22 5.33 -3.53
C TYR A 38 5.08 5.27 -4.55
N ASN A 39 5.39 5.50 -5.84
CA ASN A 39 4.37 5.57 -6.89
C ASN A 39 4.07 4.20 -7.53
N ASP A 40 5.06 3.31 -7.59
CA ASP A 40 4.96 2.02 -8.29
C ASP A 40 4.63 0.87 -7.32
N TRP A 41 3.42 0.92 -6.76
CA TRP A 41 3.00 -0.10 -5.81
C TRP A 41 2.93 -1.47 -6.48
N HIS A 42 3.55 -2.45 -5.83
CA HIS A 42 3.37 -3.85 -6.17
C HIS A 42 2.63 -4.50 -5.02
N VAL A 43 1.64 -5.31 -5.37
CA VAL A 43 0.75 -5.95 -4.39
C VAL A 43 0.71 -7.44 -4.63
N PHE A 44 0.69 -8.20 -3.54
CA PHE A 44 0.56 -9.64 -3.59
C PHE A 44 -0.91 -10.02 -3.55
N LEU A 45 -1.47 -10.36 -4.70
CA LEU A 45 -2.88 -10.71 -4.89
C LEU A 45 -2.94 -12.01 -5.69
N ASN A 46 -3.85 -12.92 -5.32
CA ASN A 46 -4.01 -14.21 -6.00
C ASN A 46 -2.70 -15.01 -6.12
N LYS A 47 -1.86 -14.97 -5.08
CA LYS A 47 -0.54 -15.62 -5.00
C LYS A 47 0.50 -15.08 -6.00
N GLN A 48 0.29 -13.89 -6.54
CA GLN A 48 1.20 -13.26 -7.50
C GLN A 48 1.43 -11.79 -7.16
N TRP A 49 2.66 -11.32 -7.40
CA TRP A 49 2.98 -9.90 -7.34
C TRP A 49 2.55 -9.24 -8.64
N GLN A 50 1.74 -8.19 -8.51
CA GLN A 50 1.29 -7.41 -9.66
C GLN A 50 1.36 -5.91 -9.35
N PRO A 51 1.64 -5.07 -10.35
CA PRO A 51 1.60 -3.63 -10.18
C PRO A 51 0.17 -3.17 -9.88
N LEU A 52 0.04 -2.21 -8.96
CA LEU A 52 -1.21 -1.56 -8.61
C LEU A 52 -1.04 -0.06 -8.82
N LYS A 53 -1.90 0.51 -9.67
CA LYS A 53 -1.98 1.96 -9.82
C LYS A 53 -2.91 2.54 -8.77
N LEU A 54 -2.42 3.49 -7.99
CA LEU A 54 -3.24 4.27 -7.06
C LEU A 54 -4.15 5.20 -7.86
N LEU A 55 -5.46 5.11 -7.62
CA LEU A 55 -6.47 5.98 -8.26
C LEU A 55 -6.77 7.20 -7.39
N THR A 56 -7.13 6.95 -6.13
CA THR A 56 -7.53 7.97 -5.16
C THR A 56 -7.00 7.59 -3.79
N ILE A 57 -6.48 8.57 -3.05
CA ILE A 57 -5.92 8.38 -1.71
C ILE A 57 -6.63 9.37 -0.77
N GLU A 58 -7.20 8.85 0.31
CA GLU A 58 -7.76 9.67 1.39
C GLU A 58 -6.89 9.47 2.64
N VAL A 59 -6.09 10.46 2.99
CA VAL A 59 -5.30 10.44 4.22
C VAL A 59 -6.18 10.96 5.36
N ARG A 60 -6.48 10.08 6.30
CA ARG A 60 -7.13 10.45 7.57
C ARG A 60 -6.14 10.23 8.70
N SER A 61 -5.51 11.30 9.15
CA SER A 61 -4.84 11.31 10.45
C SER A 61 -5.91 11.25 11.53
N LYS A 62 -5.88 10.19 12.36
CA LYS A 62 -6.61 10.21 13.62
C LYS A 62 -5.93 11.27 14.48
N ALA A 63 -6.52 12.45 14.61
CA ALA A 63 -6.17 13.36 15.69
C ALA A 63 -6.59 12.66 17.00
N ILE A 64 -5.61 12.46 17.88
CA ILE A 64 -5.84 12.02 19.27
C ILE A 64 -6.19 13.26 20.07
#